data_AF-A0A2W7U4T1-F1
#
_entry.id   AF-A0A2W7U4T1-F1
#
_cell.length_a   1.000
_cell.length_b   1.000
_cell.length_c   1.000
_cell.angle_alpha   90.00
_cell.angle_beta   90.00
_cell.angle_gamma   90.00
#
_symmetry.space_group_name_H-M   'P 1'
#
loop_
_entity.id
_entity.type
_entity.pdbx_description
1 polymer ?
#
loop_
_entity_poly.entity_id
_entity_poly.type
_entity_poly.pdbx_seq_one_letter_code
_entity_poly.pdbx_strand_id
1 'polypeptide(L)'
;MDTLKINYKSIYYPPGGILMWIIIFLELITFGMALVAFVYYGIENATVFHESRMQLNTAFGATNTIFLLTSGFFMANAVHLFKENEVKKSSVFFKLAMLGGFLFLALKSVEYYHKIESGISLDTNMFYTFYWLLTGFHVIHVIMGLVILGWTNYGMKKKNSDTTVEDVEACAAFWHMCDLIWLLLFPTLYLFF
;
A
#
# COMPACT_ATOMS: atom_id res chain seq x y z
N MET A 1 39.03 0.00 -1.83
CA MET A 1 37.67 0.21 -1.29
C MET A 1 36.82 -0.82 -1.99
N ASP A 2 36.76 -2.02 -1.41
CA ASP A 2 36.13 -3.18 -2.03
C ASP A 2 34.63 -2.94 -2.12
N THR A 3 34.14 -2.80 -3.35
CA THR A 3 32.70 -2.79 -3.63
C THR A 3 32.17 -4.16 -3.25
N LEU A 4 31.52 -4.27 -2.09
CA LEU A 4 30.77 -5.46 -1.71
C LEU A 4 29.77 -5.75 -2.83
N LYS A 5 30.05 -6.76 -3.65
CA LYS A 5 29.10 -7.27 -4.63
C LYS A 5 27.96 -7.89 -3.85
N ILE A 6 26.86 -7.14 -3.71
CA ILE A 6 25.65 -7.60 -3.02
C ILE A 6 25.14 -8.84 -3.77
N ASN A 7 25.26 -10.00 -3.12
CA ASN A 7 24.77 -11.25 -3.65
C ASN A 7 23.29 -11.40 -3.26
N TYR A 8 22.42 -11.05 -4.20
CA TYR A 8 20.95 -11.12 -4.08
C TYR A 8 20.38 -12.53 -3.85
N LYS A 9 21.22 -13.57 -3.82
CA LYS A 9 20.84 -14.95 -3.43
C LYS A 9 21.04 -15.24 -1.94
N SER A 10 21.61 -14.33 -1.17
CA SER A 10 21.75 -14.49 0.28
C SER A 10 20.45 -14.10 0.99
N ILE A 11 19.89 -15.01 1.80
CA ILE A 11 18.73 -14.74 2.68
C ILE A 11 18.94 -13.48 3.55
N TYR A 12 20.20 -13.17 3.88
CA TYR A 12 20.56 -12.06 4.76
C TYR A 12 20.60 -10.70 4.07
N TYR A 13 20.50 -10.63 2.73
CA TYR A 13 20.51 -9.38 1.94
C TYR A 13 19.36 -9.34 0.93
N PRO A 14 18.12 -9.21 1.40
CA PRO A 14 16.97 -9.10 0.52
C PRO A 14 16.93 -7.71 -0.16
N PRO A 15 16.18 -7.56 -1.28
CA PRO A 15 16.05 -6.27 -1.98
C PRO A 15 15.56 -5.17 -1.03
N GLY A 16 16.29 -4.06 -0.99
CA GLY A 16 16.00 -2.94 -0.08
C GLY A 16 16.49 -3.10 1.37
N GLY A 17 17.26 -4.14 1.66
CA GLY A 17 17.91 -4.34 2.95
C GLY A 17 17.03 -5.04 4.00
N ILE A 18 17.67 -5.71 4.96
CA ILE A 18 16.98 -6.54 5.97
C ILE A 18 16.00 -5.74 6.85
N LEU A 19 16.32 -4.49 7.16
CA LEU A 19 15.50 -3.64 8.01
C LEU A 19 14.12 -3.39 7.37
N MET A 20 14.08 -3.17 6.06
CA MET A 20 12.82 -2.95 5.33
C MET A 20 11.91 -4.19 5.44
N TRP A 21 12.48 -5.39 5.34
CA TRP A 21 11.71 -6.62 5.45
C TRP A 21 11.19 -6.89 6.86
N ILE A 22 11.96 -6.54 7.90
CA ILE A 22 11.48 -6.60 9.28
C ILE A 22 10.25 -5.69 9.46
N ILE A 23 10.30 -4.47 8.93
CA ILE A 23 9.17 -3.53 8.98
C ILE A 23 7.97 -4.11 8.21
N ILE A 24 8.18 -4.63 7.00
CA ILE A 24 7.12 -5.25 6.19
C ILE A 24 6.43 -6.38 6.97
N PHE A 25 7.19 -7.29 7.59
CA PHE A 25 6.60 -8.38 8.36
C PHE A 25 5.84 -7.88 9.59
N LEU A 26 6.36 -6.88 10.30
CA LEU A 26 5.69 -6.28 11.45
C LEU A 26 4.33 -5.69 11.04
N GLU A 27 4.30 -4.93 9.95
CA GLU A 27 3.06 -4.33 9.43
C GLU A 27 2.07 -5.41 8.97
N LEU A 28 2.54 -6.41 8.20
CA LEU A 28 1.67 -7.51 7.74
C LEU A 28 1.11 -8.35 8.89
N ILE A 29 1.88 -8.60 9.94
CA ILE A 29 1.40 -9.29 11.14
C ILE A 29 0.36 -8.43 11.85
N THR A 30 0.60 -7.12 12.00
CA THR A 30 -0.31 -6.20 12.68
C THR A 30 -1.66 -6.12 11.95
N PHE A 31 -1.65 -5.86 10.64
CA PHE A 31 -2.87 -5.87 9.82
C PHE A 31 -3.51 -7.26 9.76
N GLY A 32 -2.70 -8.32 9.68
CA GLY A 32 -3.18 -9.70 9.67
C GLY A 32 -3.94 -10.07 10.94
N MET A 33 -3.42 -9.72 12.12
CA MET A 33 -4.12 -9.95 13.39
C MET A 33 -5.43 -9.17 13.46
N ALA A 34 -5.44 -7.92 13.00
CA ALA A 34 -6.65 -7.10 12.98
C ALA A 34 -7.71 -7.66 12.00
N LEU A 35 -7.29 -8.19 10.84
CA LEU A 35 -8.18 -8.88 9.90
C LEU A 35 -8.73 -10.19 10.45
N VAL A 36 -7.91 -10.99 11.15
CA VAL A 36 -8.39 -12.20 11.84
C VAL A 36 -9.43 -11.84 12.90
N ALA A 37 -9.19 -10.79 13.68
CA ALA A 37 -10.17 -10.29 14.65
C ALA A 37 -11.46 -9.83 13.96
N PHE A 38 -11.36 -9.08 12.85
CA PHE A 38 -12.51 -8.66 12.06
C PHE A 38 -13.35 -9.86 11.60
N VAL A 39 -12.70 -10.90 11.08
CA VAL A 39 -13.40 -12.11 10.64
C VAL A 39 -14.07 -12.84 11.80
N TYR A 40 -13.38 -12.97 12.93
CA TYR A 40 -13.93 -13.59 14.14
C TYR A 40 -15.21 -12.87 14.60
N TYR A 41 -15.18 -11.55 14.75
CA TYR A 41 -16.36 -10.76 15.15
C TYR A 41 -17.45 -10.75 14.09
N GLY A 42 -17.08 -10.87 12.81
CA GLY A 42 -18.03 -10.97 11.71
C GLY A 42 -18.79 -12.28 11.67
N ILE A 43 -18.20 -13.37 12.17
CA ILE A 43 -18.90 -14.64 12.34
C ILE A 43 -19.89 -14.56 13.52
N GLU A 44 -19.49 -13.94 14.64
CA GLU A 44 -20.38 -13.75 15.80
C GLU A 44 -21.56 -12.82 15.49
N ASN A 45 -21.36 -11.78 14.67
CA ASN A 45 -22.36 -10.76 14.36
C ASN A 45 -22.68 -10.71 12.85
N ALA A 46 -22.93 -11.88 12.25
CA ALA A 46 -23.06 -12.05 10.80
C ALA A 46 -24.12 -11.13 10.16
N THR A 47 -25.26 -10.90 10.81
CA THR A 47 -26.32 -10.02 10.28
C THR A 47 -25.85 -8.57 10.16
N VAL A 48 -25.26 -8.02 11.22
CA VAL A 48 -24.75 -6.64 11.24
C VAL A 48 -23.62 -6.45 10.22
N PHE A 49 -22.72 -7.44 10.11
CA PHE A 49 -21.61 -7.38 9.15
C PHE A 49 -22.11 -7.45 7.71
N HIS A 50 -23.08 -8.33 7.41
CA HIS A 50 -23.72 -8.45 6.10
C HIS A 50 -24.41 -7.14 5.68
N GLU A 51 -25.23 -6.57 6.57
CA GLU A 51 -25.94 -5.31 6.31
C GLU A 51 -24.97 -4.14 6.12
N SER A 52 -23.93 -4.05 6.97
CA SER A 52 -22.91 -2.99 6.88
C SER A 52 -22.06 -3.11 5.61
N ARG A 53 -21.71 -4.34 5.21
CA ARG A 53 -21.07 -4.64 3.92
C ARG A 53 -21.91 -4.16 2.75
N MET A 54 -23.23 -4.35 2.79
CA MET A 54 -24.10 -4.00 1.66
C MET A 54 -24.18 -2.49 1.41
N GLN A 55 -23.85 -1.71 2.44
CA GLN A 55 -23.75 -0.26 2.32
C GLN A 55 -22.40 0.20 1.74
N LEU A 56 -21.40 -0.68 1.64
CA LEU A 56 -20.13 -0.36 0.96
C LEU A 56 -20.31 -0.39 -0.56
N ASN A 57 -19.59 0.50 -1.25
CA ASN A 57 -19.56 0.49 -2.70
C ASN A 57 -18.42 -0.41 -3.20
N THR A 58 -18.75 -1.65 -3.57
CA THR A 58 -17.78 -2.62 -4.10
C THR A 58 -17.08 -2.12 -5.36
N ALA A 59 -17.74 -1.32 -6.20
CA ALA A 59 -17.12 -0.76 -7.39
C ALA A 59 -15.99 0.21 -7.03
N PHE A 60 -16.17 1.05 -6.00
CA PHE A 60 -15.09 1.94 -5.52
C PHE A 60 -13.91 1.13 -4.99
N GLY A 61 -14.18 0.09 -4.20
CA GLY A 61 -13.15 -0.83 -3.73
C GLY A 61 -12.39 -1.48 -4.88
N ALA A 62 -13.10 -2.00 -5.89
CA ALA A 62 -12.51 -2.66 -7.05
C ALA A 62 -11.69 -1.70 -7.91
N THR A 63 -12.18 -0.48 -8.16
CA THR A 63 -11.45 0.56 -8.90
C THR A 63 -10.16 0.95 -8.17
N ASN A 64 -10.20 1.09 -6.84
CA ASN A 64 -9.01 1.33 -6.02
C ASN A 64 -7.99 0.20 -6.13
N THR A 65 -8.44 -1.05 -6.13
CA THR A 65 -7.57 -2.21 -6.35
C THR A 65 -6.90 -2.16 -7.72
N ILE A 66 -7.62 -1.78 -8.77
CA ILE A 66 -7.04 -1.61 -10.12
C ILE A 66 -5.98 -0.50 -10.12
N PHE A 67 -6.25 0.64 -9.47
CA PHE A 67 -5.28 1.74 -9.37
C PHE A 67 -3.99 1.31 -8.66
N LEU A 68 -4.09 0.61 -7.53
CA LEU A 68 -2.91 0.15 -6.80
C LEU A 68 -2.15 -0.96 -7.52
N LEU A 69 -2.84 -1.96 -8.10
CA LEU A 69 -2.16 -3.01 -8.87
C LEU A 69 -1.43 -2.44 -10.09
N THR A 70 -2.05 -1.49 -10.79
CA THR A 70 -1.42 -0.79 -11.92
C THR A 70 -0.24 0.06 -11.45
N SER A 71 -0.39 0.74 -10.30
CA SER A 71 0.70 1.47 -9.67
C SER A 71 1.89 0.58 -9.34
N GLY A 72 1.66 -0.57 -8.72
CA GLY A 72 2.68 -1.57 -8.42
C GLY A 72 3.39 -2.05 -9.69
N PHE A 73 2.65 -2.34 -10.76
CA PHE A 73 3.26 -2.69 -12.04
C PHE A 73 4.20 -1.59 -12.56
N PHE A 74 3.79 -0.32 -12.50
CA PHE A 74 4.68 0.77 -12.88
C PHE A 74 5.90 0.88 -11.98
N MET A 75 5.73 0.66 -10.66
CA MET A 75 6.83 0.70 -9.71
C MET A 75 7.88 -0.40 -9.98
N ALA A 76 7.44 -1.63 -10.28
CA ALA A 76 8.34 -2.73 -10.64
C ALA A 76 9.17 -2.42 -11.89
N ASN A 77 8.54 -1.84 -12.92
CA ASN A 77 9.25 -1.37 -14.12
C ASN A 77 10.21 -0.22 -13.81
N ALA A 78 9.85 0.68 -12.89
CA ALA A 78 10.71 1.78 -12.46
C ALA A 78 12.03 1.27 -11.85
N VAL A 79 11.96 0.25 -10.99
CA VAL A 79 13.13 -0.40 -10.39
C VAL A 79 14.01 -1.05 -11.47
N HIS A 80 13.38 -1.79 -12.39
CA HIS A 80 14.11 -2.46 -13.48
C HIS A 80 14.88 -1.46 -14.34
N LEU A 81 14.23 -0.39 -14.79
CA LEU A 81 14.85 0.67 -15.59
C LEU A 81 15.94 1.42 -14.83
N PHE A 82 15.80 1.59 -13.50
CA PHE A 82 16.84 2.20 -12.70
C PHE A 82 18.10 1.34 -12.64
N LYS A 83 17.96 0.01 -12.50
CA LYS A 83 19.07 -0.96 -12.54
C LYS A 83 19.80 -0.95 -13.89
N GLU A 84 19.11 -0.66 -14.97
CA GLU A 84 19.69 -0.51 -16.31
C GLU A 84 20.33 0.88 -16.55
N ASN A 85 20.40 1.74 -15.53
CA ASN A 85 20.88 3.13 -15.61
C ASN A 85 20.01 4.06 -16.48
N GLU A 86 18.78 3.66 -16.82
CA GLU A 86 17.80 4.44 -17.59
C GLU A 86 16.98 5.38 -16.68
N VAL A 87 17.68 6.23 -15.92
CA VAL A 87 17.11 7.07 -14.84
C VAL A 87 15.94 7.94 -15.30
N LYS A 88 16.01 8.50 -16.52
CA LYS A 88 14.92 9.34 -17.06
C LYS A 88 13.63 8.55 -17.24
N LYS A 89 13.72 7.33 -17.79
CA LYS A 89 12.56 6.46 -17.98
C LYS A 89 12.05 5.96 -16.64
N SER A 90 12.95 5.53 -15.75
CA SER A 90 12.59 5.13 -14.38
C SER A 90 11.80 6.23 -13.66
N SER A 91 12.21 7.49 -13.76
CA SER A 91 11.49 8.63 -13.17
C SER A 91 10.07 8.81 -13.73
N VAL A 92 9.83 8.51 -15.01
CA VAL A 92 8.47 8.55 -15.59
C VAL A 92 7.60 7.47 -14.94
N PHE A 93 8.11 6.25 -14.81
CA PHE A 93 7.39 5.15 -14.17
C PHE A 93 7.13 5.40 -12.67
N PHE A 94 8.08 6.00 -11.94
CA PHE A 94 7.85 6.48 -10.57
C PHE A 94 6.65 7.43 -10.48
N LYS A 95 6.56 8.41 -11.39
CA LYS A 95 5.44 9.36 -11.41
C LYS A 95 4.11 8.69 -11.77
N LEU A 96 4.13 7.69 -12.66
CA LEU A 96 2.94 6.90 -12.98
C LEU A 96 2.47 6.05 -11.79
N ALA A 97 3.39 5.47 -11.03
CA ALA A 97 3.07 4.79 -9.77
C ALA A 97 2.46 5.79 -8.75
N MET A 98 3.11 6.93 -8.53
CA MET A 98 2.58 7.97 -7.64
C MET A 98 1.17 8.43 -8.05
N LEU A 99 0.90 8.57 -9.35
CA LEU A 99 -0.43 8.90 -9.86
C LEU A 99 -1.48 7.88 -9.42
N GLY A 100 -1.18 6.57 -9.50
CA GLY A 100 -2.08 5.53 -9.01
C GLY A 100 -2.39 5.66 -7.51
N GLY A 101 -1.38 5.98 -6.70
CA GLY A 101 -1.57 6.27 -5.27
C GLY A 101 -2.42 7.52 -5.00
N PHE A 102 -2.25 8.60 -5.77
CA PHE A 102 -3.10 9.78 -5.64
C PHE A 102 -4.55 9.52 -6.06
N LEU A 103 -4.76 8.74 -7.13
CA LEU A 103 -6.10 8.34 -7.57
C LEU A 103 -6.79 7.46 -6.51
N PHE A 104 -6.04 6.56 -5.88
CA PHE A 104 -6.51 5.78 -4.74
C PHE A 104 -6.99 6.68 -3.60
N LEU A 105 -6.14 7.64 -3.17
CA LEU A 105 -6.47 8.56 -2.08
C LEU A 105 -7.67 9.45 -2.41
N ALA A 106 -7.78 9.92 -3.66
CA ALA A 106 -8.90 10.74 -4.10
C ALA A 106 -10.22 9.97 -4.02
N LEU A 107 -10.27 8.76 -4.60
CA LEU A 107 -11.47 7.93 -4.57
C LEU A 107 -11.82 7.50 -3.14
N LYS A 108 -10.81 7.20 -2.30
CA LYS A 108 -11.04 6.91 -0.88
C LYS A 108 -11.57 8.09 -0.09
N SER A 109 -11.09 9.30 -0.35
CA SER A 109 -11.59 10.50 0.29
C SER A 109 -13.06 10.75 -0.05
N VAL A 110 -13.46 10.50 -1.30
CA VAL A 110 -14.87 10.55 -1.74
C VAL A 110 -15.72 9.50 -1.02
N GLU A 111 -15.22 8.27 -0.87
CA GLU A 111 -15.94 7.22 -0.13
C GLU A 111 -16.12 7.60 1.34
N TYR A 112 -15.07 8.12 2.00
CA TYR A 112 -15.13 8.58 3.38
C TYR A 112 -16.11 9.74 3.57
N TYR A 113 -16.10 10.71 2.65
CA TYR A 113 -17.03 11.83 2.70
C TYR A 113 -18.48 11.35 2.68
N HIS A 114 -18.85 10.48 1.74
CA HIS A 114 -20.21 9.93 1.67
C HIS A 114 -20.60 9.15 2.94
N LYS A 115 -19.66 8.44 3.57
CA LYS A 115 -19.92 7.68 4.81
C LYS A 115 -20.18 8.61 5.99
N ILE A 116 -19.34 9.63 6.15
CA ILE A 116 -19.50 10.64 7.21
C ILE A 116 -20.81 11.41 7.02
N GLU A 117 -21.14 11.78 5.78
CA GLU A 117 -22.41 12.46 5.45
C GLU A 117 -23.63 11.59 5.77
N SER A 118 -23.53 10.27 5.58
CA SER A 118 -24.58 9.32 6.00
C SER A 118 -24.65 9.05 7.52
N GLY A 119 -23.85 9.76 8.33
CA GLY A 119 -23.80 9.58 9.78
C GLY A 119 -23.07 8.32 10.23
N ILE A 120 -22.29 7.69 9.36
CA ILE A 120 -21.50 6.50 9.67
C ILE A 120 -20.12 6.94 10.18
N SER A 121 -19.83 6.58 11.42
CA SER A 121 -18.65 6.94 12.18
C SER A 121 -17.99 5.70 12.80
N LEU A 122 -16.91 5.90 13.56
CA LEU A 122 -16.17 4.83 14.25
C LEU A 122 -17.02 4.07 15.28
N ASP A 123 -18.03 4.73 15.86
CA ASP A 123 -18.90 4.23 16.93
C ASP A 123 -20.24 3.65 16.43
N THR A 124 -20.49 3.65 15.11
CA THR A 124 -21.76 3.17 14.54
C THR A 124 -22.01 1.69 14.84
N ASN A 125 -21.02 0.82 14.58
CA ASN A 125 -21.05 -0.59 14.95
C ASN A 125 -19.63 -1.18 14.83
N MET A 126 -19.45 -2.42 15.28
CA MET A 126 -18.14 -3.09 15.27
C MET A 126 -17.53 -3.21 13.86
N PHE A 127 -18.37 -3.43 12.82
CA PHE A 127 -17.90 -3.48 11.44
C PHE A 127 -17.27 -2.15 11.02
N TYR A 128 -17.95 -1.04 11.28
CA TYR A 128 -17.45 0.30 10.94
C TYR A 128 -16.25 0.71 11.79
N THR A 129 -16.19 0.31 13.06
CA THR A 129 -14.99 0.51 13.89
C THR A 129 -13.76 -0.09 13.21
N PHE A 130 -13.82 -1.37 12.81
CA PHE A 130 -12.72 -2.01 12.10
C PHE A 130 -12.48 -1.40 10.71
N TYR A 131 -13.54 -1.12 9.95
CA TYR A 131 -13.43 -0.49 8.63
C TYR A 131 -12.61 0.80 8.70
N TRP A 132 -12.98 1.72 9.60
CA TRP A 132 -12.33 3.01 9.74
C TRP A 132 -10.89 2.88 10.23
N LEU A 133 -10.61 1.99 11.19
CA LEU A 133 -9.25 1.75 11.67
C LEU A 133 -8.37 1.13 10.59
N LEU A 134 -8.78 0.00 10.01
CA LEU A 134 -8.01 -0.73 9.00
C LEU A 134 -7.75 0.14 7.77
N THR A 135 -8.79 0.76 7.21
CA THR A 135 -8.62 1.58 6.00
C THR A 135 -7.92 2.91 6.30
N GLY A 136 -8.16 3.51 7.47
CA GLY A 136 -7.53 4.76 7.88
C GLY A 136 -6.03 4.61 8.10
N PHE A 137 -5.60 3.58 8.83
CA PHE A 137 -4.17 3.26 8.95
C PHE A 137 -3.55 2.96 7.58
N HIS A 138 -4.24 2.22 6.72
CA HIS A 138 -3.73 1.95 5.38
C HIS A 138 -3.55 3.24 4.55
N VAL A 139 -4.50 4.19 4.61
CA VAL A 139 -4.38 5.50 3.95
C VAL A 139 -3.13 6.26 4.43
N ILE A 140 -2.83 6.23 5.74
CA ILE A 140 -1.61 6.84 6.29
C ILE A 140 -0.36 6.21 5.68
N HIS A 141 -0.32 4.87 5.56
CA HIS A 141 0.78 4.16 4.93
C HIS A 141 0.96 4.54 3.45
N VAL A 142 -0.13 4.64 2.69
CA VAL A 142 -0.08 5.08 1.28
C VAL A 142 0.46 6.51 1.17
N ILE A 143 0.03 7.43 2.05
CA ILE A 143 0.57 8.80 2.08
C ILE A 143 2.08 8.78 2.36
N MET A 144 2.52 8.02 3.36
CA MET A 144 3.94 7.85 3.66
C MET A 144 4.71 7.27 2.47
N GLY A 145 4.14 6.27 1.79
CA GLY A 145 4.71 5.68 0.59
C GLY A 145 4.86 6.70 -0.55
N LEU A 146 3.88 7.58 -0.74
CA LEU A 146 3.95 8.65 -1.74
C LEU A 146 5.06 9.66 -1.44
N VAL A 147 5.26 9.98 -0.16
CA VAL A 147 6.38 10.85 0.29
C VAL A 147 7.72 10.18 0.00
N ILE A 148 7.88 8.88 0.31
CA ILE A 148 9.12 8.13 0.05
C ILE A 148 9.39 8.01 -1.46
N LEU A 149 8.36 7.72 -2.27
CA LEU A 149 8.46 7.70 -3.73
C LEU A 149 8.89 9.06 -4.29
N GLY A 150 8.27 10.14 -3.80
CA GLY A 150 8.59 11.50 -4.20
C GLY A 150 10.02 11.89 -3.88
N TRP A 151 10.48 11.56 -2.66
CA TRP A 151 11.85 11.82 -2.20
C TRP A 151 12.88 11.02 -3.01
N THR A 152 12.65 9.73 -3.21
CA THR A 152 13.54 8.84 -3.97
C THR A 152 13.64 9.29 -5.43
N ASN A 153 12.50 9.59 -6.08
CA ASN A 153 12.47 10.09 -7.45
C ASN A 153 13.18 11.44 -7.62
N TYR A 154 13.09 12.33 -6.62
CA TYR A 154 13.85 13.57 -6.60
C TYR A 154 15.36 13.31 -6.47
N GLY A 155 15.75 12.41 -5.56
CA GLY A 155 17.14 11.98 -5.35
C GLY A 155 17.78 11.45 -6.63
N MET A 156 17.14 10.47 -7.28
CA MET A 156 17.63 9.83 -8.51
C MET A 156 17.97 10.81 -9.63
N LYS A 157 17.25 11.95 -9.72
CA LYS A 157 17.45 12.95 -10.79
C LYS A 157 18.59 13.93 -10.51
N LYS A 158 19.14 13.95 -9.31
CA LYS A 158 20.19 14.90 -8.91
C LYS A 158 21.52 14.47 -9.56
N LYS A 159 22.27 15.45 -10.10
CA LYS A 159 23.55 15.20 -10.81
C LYS A 159 24.64 14.57 -9.93
N ASN A 160 24.61 14.85 -8.62
CA ASN A 160 25.41 14.19 -7.58
C ASN A 160 24.45 13.46 -6.63
N SER A 161 23.77 12.44 -7.15
CA SER A 161 22.85 11.61 -6.38
C SER A 161 23.62 10.50 -5.68
N ASP A 162 23.47 10.40 -4.36
CA ASP A 162 23.93 9.24 -3.57
C ASP A 162 22.86 8.13 -3.52
N THR A 163 21.72 8.30 -4.21
CA THR A 163 20.67 7.27 -4.27
C THR A 163 21.18 6.01 -4.94
N THR A 164 21.20 4.93 -4.17
CA THR A 164 21.66 3.61 -4.58
C THR A 164 20.52 2.78 -5.15
N VAL A 165 20.85 1.64 -5.77
CA VAL A 165 19.85 0.64 -6.19
C VAL A 165 19.09 0.09 -4.98
N GLU A 166 19.78 -0.07 -3.84
CA GLU A 166 19.18 -0.56 -2.60
C GLU A 166 18.10 0.39 -2.09
N ASP A 167 18.32 1.71 -2.14
CA ASP A 167 17.32 2.71 -1.75
C ASP A 167 16.05 2.63 -2.62
N VAL A 168 16.23 2.46 -3.93
CA VAL A 168 15.12 2.33 -4.89
C VAL A 168 14.36 1.03 -4.67
N GLU A 169 15.05 -0.07 -4.38
CA GLU A 169 14.43 -1.34 -4.04
C GLU A 169 13.68 -1.27 -2.70
N ALA A 170 14.24 -0.61 -1.68
CA ALA A 170 13.59 -0.41 -0.38
C ALA A 170 12.30 0.41 -0.55
N CYS A 171 12.36 1.49 -1.31
CA CYS A 171 11.21 2.30 -1.68
C CYS A 171 10.13 1.46 -2.39
N ALA A 172 10.52 0.61 -3.34
CA ALA A 172 9.60 -0.26 -4.06
C ALA A 172 8.97 -1.32 -3.15
N ALA A 173 9.76 -1.94 -2.29
CA ALA A 173 9.31 -2.96 -1.34
C ALA A 173 8.28 -2.38 -0.37
N PHE A 174 8.50 -1.17 0.15
CA PHE A 174 7.52 -0.47 0.98
C PHE A 174 6.22 -0.18 0.24
N TRP A 175 6.29 0.29 -1.01
CA TRP A 175 5.11 0.55 -1.83
C TRP A 175 4.30 -0.72 -2.11
N HIS A 176 4.98 -1.81 -2.47
CA HIS A 176 4.34 -3.10 -2.71
C HIS A 176 3.74 -3.72 -1.45
N MET A 177 4.33 -3.46 -0.27
CA MET A 177 3.72 -3.86 0.99
C MET A 177 2.38 -3.14 1.21
N CYS A 178 2.28 -1.85 0.87
CA CYS A 178 1.00 -1.15 0.89
C CYS A 178 0.00 -1.80 -0.08
N ASP A 179 0.41 -2.09 -1.32
CA ASP A 179 -0.44 -2.77 -2.30
C ASP A 179 -0.95 -4.13 -1.76
N LEU A 180 -0.07 -4.91 -1.12
CA LEU A 180 -0.39 -6.21 -0.53
C LEU A 180 -1.40 -6.09 0.61
N ILE A 181 -1.23 -5.12 1.51
CA ILE A 181 -2.19 -4.85 2.59
C ILE A 181 -3.57 -4.56 1.99
N TRP A 182 -3.65 -3.68 0.98
CA TRP A 182 -4.93 -3.38 0.32
C TRP A 182 -5.57 -4.61 -0.32
N LEU A 183 -4.76 -5.46 -0.96
CA LEU A 183 -5.21 -6.71 -1.56
C LEU A 183 -5.86 -7.65 -0.53
N LEU A 184 -5.41 -7.62 0.73
CA LEU A 184 -6.03 -8.37 1.83
C LEU A 184 -7.27 -7.65 2.39
N LEU A 185 -7.22 -6.32 2.51
CA LEU A 185 -8.33 -5.51 3.05
C LEU A 185 -9.56 -5.57 2.13
N PHE A 186 -9.38 -5.42 0.82
CA PHE A 186 -10.48 -5.28 -0.12
C PHE A 186 -11.45 -6.49 -0.10
N PRO A 187 -11.01 -7.75 -0.30
CA PRO A 187 -11.92 -8.88 -0.24
C PRO A 187 -12.55 -9.06 1.13
N THR A 188 -11.77 -8.85 2.19
CA THR A 188 -12.25 -9.05 3.56
C THR A 188 -13.35 -8.07 3.94
N LEU A 189 -13.18 -6.79 3.59
CA LEU A 189 -14.15 -5.74 3.93
C LEU A 189 -15.33 -5.68 2.94
N TYR A 190 -15.09 -5.90 1.64
CA TYR A 190 -16.09 -5.62 0.59
C TYR A 190 -16.80 -6.87 0.04
N LEU A 191 -16.27 -8.09 0.25
CA LEU A 191 -16.78 -9.31 -0.42
C LEU A 191 -17.20 -10.45 0.52
N PHE A 192 -16.53 -10.67 1.66
CA PHE A 192 -16.69 -11.94 2.39
C PHE A 192 -17.86 -12.03 3.37
N PHE A 193 -18.29 -10.94 3.99
CA PHE A 193 -19.45 -10.92 4.89
C PHE A 193 -20.70 -10.68 4.10
#